data_AF-A0A954MQM9-F1
#
_entry.id   AF-A0A954MQM9-F1
#
_cell.length_a   1.000
_cell.length_b   1.000
_cell.length_c   1.000
_cell.angle_alpha   90.00
_cell.angle_beta   90.00
_cell.angle_gamma   90.00
#
_symmetry.space_group_name_H-M   'P 1'
#
loop_
_entity.id
_entity.type
_entity.pdbx_description
1 polymer ?
#
loop_
_entity_poly.entity_id
_entity_poly.type
_entity_poly.pdbx_seq_one_letter_code
_entity_poly.pdbx_strand_id
1 'polypeptide(L)'
;EVFAVESIFNGLMESVSRNGGYRLNDREIGQLTNIAFKRADDGHWVLNRDLVGMDASRMAELIGVRVPTGTQILYGETDSANPYVAEEQMMPFVPFVRVRNFQSGLEHALEYEHGFRHTSLIHSRNVRNMTIMGREMDTTLFIKNGPCMAGLGLGGEGFLSYSIATPTGEGVTSPMTFTRSRRCTLVDDLRII
;
A
#
# COMPACT_ATOMS: atom_id res chain seq x y z
N GLU A 1 -2.42 3.18 -3.31
CA GLU A 1 -3.74 3.69 -3.74
C GLU A 1 -4.83 3.33 -2.74
N VAL A 2 -5.98 4.01 -2.78
CA VAL A 2 -7.13 3.74 -1.89
C VAL A 2 -8.42 3.57 -2.68
N PHE A 3 -9.02 2.38 -2.62
CA PHE A 3 -10.36 2.11 -3.16
C PHE A 3 -11.40 2.27 -2.06
N ALA A 4 -12.23 3.31 -2.14
CA ALA A 4 -13.17 3.68 -1.09
C ALA A 4 -14.63 3.58 -1.58
N VAL A 5 -15.46 2.84 -0.82
CA VAL A 5 -16.86 2.66 -1.19
C VAL A 5 -17.62 3.98 -1.14
N GLU A 6 -18.50 4.20 -2.11
CA GLU A 6 -19.21 5.46 -2.35
C GLU A 6 -19.87 6.03 -1.09
N SER A 7 -20.46 5.16 -0.27
CA SER A 7 -21.19 5.55 0.95
C SER A 7 -20.33 6.22 2.03
N ILE A 8 -19.00 6.07 2.01
CA ILE A 8 -18.08 6.69 2.98
C ILE A 8 -17.10 7.67 2.35
N PHE A 9 -17.04 7.74 1.01
CA PHE A 9 -15.92 8.37 0.31
C PHE A 9 -15.72 9.83 0.70
N ASN A 10 -16.78 10.64 0.70
CA ASN A 10 -16.65 12.08 1.01
C ASN A 10 -16.23 12.29 2.47
N GLY A 11 -16.82 11.56 3.41
CA GLY A 11 -16.46 11.65 4.83
C GLY A 11 -15.04 11.15 5.12
N LEU A 12 -14.56 10.15 4.36
CA LEU A 12 -13.17 9.70 4.41
C LEU A 12 -12.23 10.79 3.88
N MET A 13 -12.52 11.37 2.71
CA MET A 13 -11.72 12.46 2.15
C MET A 13 -11.60 13.62 3.15
N GLU A 14 -12.69 14.04 3.78
CA GLU A 14 -12.64 15.09 4.82
C GLU A 14 -11.82 14.67 6.06
N SER A 15 -11.92 13.40 6.46
CA SER A 15 -11.15 12.89 7.60
C SER A 15 -9.65 12.91 7.32
N VAL A 16 -9.22 12.61 6.10
CA VAL A 16 -7.81 12.69 5.69
C VAL A 16 -7.30 14.14 5.77
N SER A 17 -8.10 15.11 5.32
CA SER A 17 -7.76 16.54 5.46
C SER A 17 -7.51 16.95 6.91
N ARG A 18 -8.30 16.42 7.85
CA ARG A 18 -8.15 16.71 9.29
C ARG A 18 -6.97 16.02 9.96
N ASN A 19 -6.35 15.03 9.30
CA ASN A 19 -5.28 14.20 9.86
C ASN A 19 -3.97 14.34 9.06
N GLY A 20 -3.68 15.55 8.58
CA GLY A 20 -2.39 15.88 7.95
C GLY A 20 -2.32 15.61 6.45
N GLY A 21 -3.42 15.27 5.79
CA GLY A 21 -3.48 15.23 4.33
C GLY A 21 -3.86 16.59 3.73
N TYR A 22 -3.30 16.94 2.58
CA TYR A 22 -3.74 18.09 1.79
C TYR A 22 -4.42 17.62 0.50
N ARG A 23 -5.69 18.00 0.32
CA ARG A 23 -6.50 17.56 -0.83
C ARG A 23 -6.18 18.42 -2.05
N LEU A 24 -5.69 17.78 -3.11
CA LEU A 24 -5.53 18.40 -4.43
C LEU A 24 -6.84 18.33 -5.23
N ASN A 25 -7.07 19.34 -6.07
CA ASN A 25 -8.14 19.31 -7.08
C ASN A 25 -7.66 18.67 -8.39
N ASP A 26 -8.59 18.37 -9.31
CA ASP A 26 -8.30 17.67 -10.57
C ASP A 26 -7.20 18.33 -11.41
N ARG A 27 -7.17 19.68 -11.44
CA ARG A 27 -6.14 20.44 -12.15
C ARG A 27 -4.77 20.24 -11.51
N GLU A 28 -4.68 20.35 -10.18
CA GLU A 28 -3.44 20.17 -9.43
C GLU A 28 -2.92 18.73 -9.54
N ILE A 29 -3.81 17.74 -9.47
CA ILE A 29 -3.48 16.32 -9.69
C ILE A 29 -2.93 16.14 -11.11
N GLY A 30 -3.57 16.72 -12.13
CA GLY A 30 -3.08 16.65 -13.51
C GLY A 30 -1.69 17.27 -13.69
N GLN A 31 -1.44 18.43 -13.07
CA GLN A 31 -0.11 19.05 -13.06
C GLN A 31 0.93 18.16 -12.39
N LEU A 32 0.61 17.60 -11.22
CA LEU A 32 1.52 16.74 -10.48
C LEU A 32 1.80 15.43 -11.23
N THR A 33 0.77 14.86 -11.87
CA THR A 33 0.87 13.67 -12.71
C THR A 33 1.85 13.88 -13.87
N ASN A 34 1.78 15.03 -14.56
CA ASN A 34 2.69 15.36 -15.66
C ASN A 34 4.15 15.54 -15.25
N ILE A 35 4.41 15.89 -13.98
CA ILE A 35 5.77 16.04 -13.43
C ILE A 35 6.29 14.69 -12.94
N ALA A 36 5.42 13.87 -12.36
CA ALA A 36 5.78 12.59 -11.75
C ALA A 36 5.91 11.45 -12.75
N PHE A 37 5.18 11.49 -13.85
CA PHE A 37 5.19 10.43 -14.85
C PHE A 37 5.48 10.98 -16.25
N LYS A 38 6.26 10.23 -17.00
CA LYS A 38 6.48 10.42 -18.44
C LYS A 38 6.12 9.12 -19.15
N ARG A 39 5.73 9.20 -20.42
CA ARG A 39 5.62 8.00 -21.24
C ARG A 39 6.97 7.68 -21.87
N ALA A 40 7.41 6.43 -21.76
CA ALA A 40 8.51 5.89 -22.55
C ALA A 40 8.07 5.68 -24.01
N ASP A 41 9.05 5.44 -24.89
CA ASP A 41 8.84 5.23 -26.32
C ASP A 41 7.98 4.00 -26.65
N ASP A 42 7.97 2.99 -25.78
CA ASP A 42 7.15 1.79 -25.86
C ASP A 42 5.76 1.95 -25.17
N GLY A 43 5.48 3.15 -24.64
CA GLY A 43 4.19 3.52 -24.05
C GLY A 43 4.04 3.26 -22.56
N HIS A 44 5.01 2.66 -21.85
CA HIS A 44 4.92 2.48 -20.40
C HIS A 44 5.14 3.80 -19.64
N TRP A 45 4.61 3.88 -18.42
CA TRP A 45 4.85 5.01 -17.53
C TRP A 45 6.22 4.89 -16.88
N VAL A 46 7.04 5.92 -17.05
CA VAL A 46 8.33 6.07 -16.38
C VAL A 46 8.15 7.07 -15.26
N LEU A 47 8.39 6.61 -14.03
CA LEU A 47 8.35 7.46 -12.84
C LEU A 47 9.55 8.42 -12.80
N ASN A 48 9.29 9.64 -12.33
CA ASN A 48 10.33 10.62 -12.06
C ASN A 48 11.02 10.29 -10.73
N ARG A 49 12.24 9.73 -10.84
CA ARG A 49 13.03 9.29 -9.68
C ARG A 49 13.39 10.42 -8.71
N ASP A 50 13.42 11.66 -9.18
CA ASP A 50 13.73 12.82 -8.33
C ASP A 50 12.63 13.09 -7.28
N LEU A 51 11.42 12.54 -7.49
CA LEU A 51 10.30 12.69 -6.56
C LEU A 51 10.18 11.54 -5.54
N VAL A 52 10.95 10.46 -5.71
CA VAL A 52 10.91 9.30 -4.79
C VAL A 52 11.36 9.74 -3.40
N GLY A 53 10.51 9.50 -2.39
CA GLY A 53 10.77 9.90 -1.01
C GLY A 53 10.78 11.42 -0.76
N MET A 54 10.36 12.23 -1.74
CA MET A 54 10.29 13.69 -1.57
C MET A 54 9.21 14.07 -0.55
N ASP A 55 9.43 15.13 0.22
CA ASP A 55 8.43 15.66 1.16
C ASP A 55 7.16 16.19 0.43
N ALA A 56 5.98 16.00 1.04
CA ALA A 56 4.70 16.39 0.46
C ALA A 56 4.61 17.90 0.16
N SER A 57 5.16 18.75 1.03
CA SER A 57 5.19 20.19 0.81
C SER A 57 6.07 20.57 -0.37
N ARG A 58 7.22 19.90 -0.52
CA ARG A 58 8.12 20.12 -1.65
C ARG A 58 7.49 19.68 -2.98
N MET A 59 6.76 18.57 -3.00
CA MET A 59 6.02 18.16 -4.19
C MET A 59 4.91 19.16 -4.55
N ALA A 60 4.20 19.69 -3.57
CA ALA A 60 3.15 20.70 -3.82
C ALA A 60 3.74 22.00 -4.40
N GLU A 61 4.94 22.41 -3.97
CA GLU A 61 5.63 23.58 -4.53
C GLU A 61 5.92 23.44 -6.03
N LEU A 62 6.21 22.21 -6.52
CA LEU A 62 6.48 21.96 -7.95
C LEU A 62 5.29 22.29 -8.85
N ILE A 63 4.07 22.24 -8.30
CA ILE A 63 2.84 22.62 -9.00
C ILE A 63 2.33 24.00 -8.59
N GLY A 64 3.10 24.76 -7.81
CA GLY A 64 2.75 26.11 -7.35
C GLY A 64 1.74 26.15 -6.20
N VAL A 65 1.53 25.04 -5.50
CA VAL A 65 0.61 24.93 -4.36
C VAL A 65 1.39 25.10 -3.06
N ARG A 66 0.89 25.96 -2.16
CA ARG A 66 1.41 26.06 -0.79
C ARG A 66 0.50 25.27 0.15
N VAL A 67 1.08 24.34 0.90
CA VAL A 67 0.36 23.50 1.87
C VAL A 67 0.71 23.91 3.30
N PRO A 68 -0.16 23.64 4.30
CA PRO A 68 0.14 23.89 5.70
C PRO A 68 1.39 23.14 6.18
N THR A 69 2.14 23.73 7.11
CA THR A 69 3.25 23.07 7.79
C THR A 69 2.77 21.79 8.48
N GLY A 70 3.53 20.70 8.33
CA GLY A 70 3.18 19.39 8.90
C GLY A 70 2.28 18.54 8.01
N THR A 71 1.93 18.99 6.80
CA THR A 71 1.29 18.14 5.78
C THR A 71 2.14 16.88 5.56
N GLN A 72 1.55 15.72 5.79
CA GLN A 72 2.21 14.41 5.67
C GLN A 72 2.04 13.79 4.29
N ILE A 73 0.87 13.99 3.67
CA ILE A 73 0.54 13.45 2.35
C ILE A 73 -0.23 14.47 1.51
N LEU A 74 -0.03 14.43 0.20
CA LEU A 74 -0.96 14.95 -0.79
C LEU A 74 -1.94 13.84 -1.16
N TYR A 75 -3.19 14.16 -1.41
CA TYR A 75 -4.16 13.16 -1.84
C TYR A 75 -5.27 13.79 -2.68
N GLY A 76 -6.01 12.98 -3.42
CA GLY A 76 -7.04 13.49 -4.32
C GLY A 76 -7.90 12.38 -4.88
N GLU A 77 -9.09 12.74 -5.35
CA GLU A 77 -9.95 11.81 -6.08
C GLU A 77 -9.40 11.66 -7.50
N THR A 78 -9.24 10.41 -7.95
CA THR A 78 -8.83 10.08 -9.33
C THR A 78 -9.73 8.99 -9.88
N ASP A 79 -9.70 8.80 -11.21
CA ASP A 79 -10.12 7.55 -11.80
C ASP A 79 -9.02 6.48 -11.64
N SER A 80 -9.36 5.24 -11.97
CA SER A 80 -8.42 4.11 -11.93
C SER A 80 -7.40 4.14 -13.07
N ALA A 81 -7.65 4.92 -14.14
CA ALA A 81 -6.73 5.05 -15.28
C ALA A 81 -5.56 6.00 -14.98
N ASN A 82 -5.63 6.79 -13.91
CA ASN A 82 -4.53 7.65 -13.48
C ASN A 82 -3.28 6.80 -13.14
N PRO A 83 -2.09 7.17 -13.64
CA PRO A 83 -0.86 6.39 -13.42
C PRO A 83 -0.48 6.24 -11.94
N TYR A 84 -0.89 7.15 -11.06
CA TYR A 84 -0.67 6.99 -9.61
C TYR A 84 -1.37 5.76 -9.00
N VAL A 85 -2.40 5.23 -9.67
CA VAL A 85 -3.12 4.03 -9.21
C VAL A 85 -2.39 2.76 -9.63
N ALA A 86 -1.81 2.74 -10.83
CA ALA A 86 -1.13 1.56 -11.36
C ALA A 86 0.34 1.47 -10.93
N GLU A 87 1.04 2.59 -10.82
CA GLU A 87 2.49 2.59 -10.65
C GLU A 87 2.90 2.75 -9.18
N GLU A 88 3.82 1.89 -8.73
CA GLU A 88 4.46 2.06 -7.43
C GLU A 88 5.43 3.25 -7.48
N GLN A 89 5.00 4.33 -6.85
CA GLN A 89 5.61 5.65 -6.97
C GLN A 89 6.58 6.01 -5.82
N MET A 90 6.39 5.43 -4.62
CA MET A 90 7.19 5.73 -3.41
C MET A 90 7.33 7.22 -3.07
N MET A 91 6.32 8.04 -3.39
CA MET A 91 6.18 9.47 -3.08
C MET A 91 4.94 9.66 -2.16
N PRO A 92 4.80 10.81 -1.47
CA PRO A 92 3.68 11.05 -0.57
C PRO A 92 2.46 11.65 -1.30
N PHE A 93 2.07 11.07 -2.44
CA PHE A 93 0.75 11.30 -3.05
C PHE A 93 -0.08 10.02 -3.02
N VAL A 94 -1.31 10.11 -2.51
CA VAL A 94 -2.22 8.97 -2.38
C VAL A 94 -3.48 9.21 -3.25
N PRO A 95 -3.67 8.46 -4.35
CA PRO A 95 -4.90 8.55 -5.12
C PRO A 95 -6.05 7.81 -4.40
N PHE A 96 -7.23 8.43 -4.40
CA PHE A 96 -8.47 7.85 -3.91
C PHE A 96 -9.40 7.59 -5.08
N VAL A 97 -9.77 6.34 -5.28
CA VAL A 97 -10.70 5.90 -6.32
C VAL A 97 -12.02 5.52 -5.68
N ARG A 98 -13.11 6.15 -6.13
CA ARG A 98 -14.46 5.88 -5.64
C ARG A 98 -14.99 4.61 -6.30
N VAL A 99 -15.42 3.66 -5.47
CA VAL A 99 -15.99 2.39 -5.94
C VAL A 99 -17.43 2.22 -5.46
N ARG A 100 -18.26 1.54 -6.26
CA ARG A 100 -19.68 1.40 -5.95
C ARG A 100 -19.95 0.62 -4.67
N ASN A 101 -19.18 -0.43 -4.42
CA ASN A 101 -19.38 -1.34 -3.29
C ASN A 101 -18.09 -2.14 -3.01
N PHE A 102 -18.15 -2.99 -1.98
CA PHE A 102 -17.02 -3.84 -1.57
C PHE A 102 -16.49 -4.72 -2.70
N GLN A 103 -17.36 -5.32 -3.52
CA GLN A 103 -16.95 -6.23 -4.59
C GLN A 103 -16.14 -5.50 -5.66
N SER A 104 -16.62 -4.35 -6.13
CA SER A 104 -15.89 -3.51 -7.08
C SER A 104 -14.57 -2.98 -6.48
N GLY A 105 -14.54 -2.67 -5.18
CA GLY A 105 -13.30 -2.31 -4.50
C GLY A 105 -12.28 -3.44 -4.43
N LEU A 106 -12.74 -4.67 -4.21
CA LEU A 106 -11.90 -5.86 -4.20
C LEU A 106 -11.35 -6.18 -5.60
N GLU A 107 -12.17 -6.06 -6.63
CA GLU A 107 -11.76 -6.25 -8.03
C GLU A 107 -10.64 -5.28 -8.42
N HIS A 108 -10.79 -4.00 -8.09
CA HIS A 108 -9.71 -3.03 -8.32
C HIS A 108 -8.48 -3.30 -7.46
N ALA A 109 -8.64 -3.65 -6.18
CA ALA A 109 -7.50 -4.00 -5.34
C ALA A 109 -6.71 -5.18 -5.93
N LEU A 110 -7.38 -6.21 -6.45
CA LEU A 110 -6.73 -7.34 -7.13
C LEU A 110 -6.01 -6.92 -8.41
N GLU A 111 -6.66 -6.08 -9.22
CA GLU A 111 -6.09 -5.57 -10.48
C GLU A 111 -4.81 -4.78 -10.23
N TYR A 112 -4.85 -3.82 -9.29
CA TYR A 112 -3.76 -2.87 -9.06
C TYR A 112 -2.69 -3.37 -8.08
N GLU A 113 -2.88 -4.52 -7.43
CA GLU A 113 -1.80 -5.22 -6.73
C GLU A 113 -0.87 -5.96 -7.71
N HIS A 114 -1.27 -6.10 -8.98
CA HIS A 114 -0.52 -6.73 -10.07
C HIS A 114 -0.12 -8.19 -9.81
N GLY A 115 -0.71 -8.83 -8.80
CA GLY A 115 -0.39 -10.19 -8.40
C GLY A 115 0.99 -10.33 -7.75
N PHE A 116 1.57 -9.23 -7.25
CA PHE A 116 2.83 -9.26 -6.49
C PHE A 116 2.68 -10.01 -5.17
N ARG A 117 1.46 -10.11 -4.64
CA ARG A 117 1.09 -10.70 -3.37
C ARG A 117 1.90 -10.14 -2.20
N HIS A 118 2.30 -8.87 -2.27
CA HIS A 118 3.22 -8.31 -1.28
C HIS A 118 2.47 -7.82 -0.04
N THR A 119 1.58 -6.84 -0.20
CA THR A 119 0.87 -6.23 0.93
C THR A 119 -0.48 -5.69 0.51
N SER A 120 -1.51 -5.97 1.31
CA SER A 120 -2.82 -5.35 1.17
C SER A 120 -3.41 -4.94 2.52
N LEU A 121 -4.30 -3.95 2.49
CA LEU A 121 -4.93 -3.38 3.67
C LEU A 121 -6.45 -3.30 3.50
N ILE A 122 -7.18 -3.49 4.60
CA ILE A 122 -8.63 -3.25 4.64
C ILE A 122 -9.03 -2.50 5.91
N HIS A 123 -9.86 -1.46 5.75
CA HIS A 123 -10.58 -0.82 6.84
C HIS A 123 -12.06 -1.21 6.76
N SER A 124 -12.53 -2.03 7.70
CA SER A 124 -13.90 -2.56 7.72
C SER A 124 -14.29 -2.96 9.14
N ARG A 125 -15.58 -3.08 9.44
CA ARG A 125 -16.07 -3.80 10.64
C ARG A 125 -16.80 -5.10 10.29
N ASN A 126 -16.98 -5.37 8.99
CA ASN A 126 -17.59 -6.60 8.52
C ASN A 126 -16.53 -7.69 8.38
N VAL A 127 -16.54 -8.65 9.31
CA VAL A 127 -15.60 -9.77 9.33
C VAL A 127 -15.68 -10.62 8.06
N ARG A 128 -16.87 -10.76 7.46
CA ARG A 128 -17.02 -11.53 6.20
C ARG A 128 -16.26 -10.86 5.06
N ASN A 129 -16.36 -9.54 4.94
CA ASN A 129 -15.61 -8.79 3.92
C ASN A 129 -14.10 -8.90 4.14
N MET A 130 -13.64 -8.83 5.40
CA MET A 130 -12.21 -9.04 5.71
C MET A 130 -11.75 -10.45 5.35
N THR A 131 -12.57 -11.46 5.63
CA THR A 131 -12.25 -12.86 5.29
C THR A 131 -12.20 -13.07 3.78
N ILE A 132 -13.13 -12.48 3.02
CA ILE A 132 -13.15 -12.57 1.56
C ILE A 132 -11.89 -11.90 1.01
N MET A 133 -11.64 -10.62 1.33
CA MET A 133 -10.48 -9.91 0.82
C MET A 133 -9.16 -10.58 1.20
N GLY A 134 -9.02 -11.05 2.45
CA GLY A 134 -7.81 -11.74 2.88
C GLY A 134 -7.53 -13.05 2.15
N ARG A 135 -8.56 -13.74 1.66
CA ARG A 135 -8.41 -14.97 0.85
C ARG A 135 -8.11 -14.66 -0.61
N GLU A 136 -8.78 -13.66 -1.17
CA GLU A 136 -8.64 -13.31 -2.58
C GLU A 136 -7.31 -12.60 -2.87
N MET A 137 -6.90 -11.65 -1.99
CA MET A 137 -5.65 -10.91 -2.18
C MET A 137 -4.40 -11.79 -2.01
N ASP A 138 -4.45 -12.79 -1.12
CA ASP A 138 -3.36 -13.76 -0.89
C ASP A 138 -1.98 -13.10 -0.69
N THR A 139 -1.95 -11.92 -0.06
CA THR A 139 -0.74 -11.14 0.15
C THR A 139 0.03 -11.58 1.40
N THR A 140 1.36 -11.56 1.36
CA THR A 140 2.25 -11.85 2.49
C THR A 140 1.87 -11.07 3.75
N LEU A 141 1.54 -9.79 3.61
CA LEU A 141 1.05 -8.94 4.69
C LEU A 141 -0.39 -8.50 4.42
N PHE A 142 -1.33 -8.89 5.28
CA PHE A 142 -2.72 -8.44 5.22
C PHE A 142 -3.14 -7.73 6.51
N ILE A 143 -3.23 -6.39 6.45
CA ILE A 143 -3.50 -5.56 7.62
C ILE A 143 -4.99 -5.19 7.65
N LYS A 144 -5.61 -5.31 8.83
CA LYS A 144 -7.02 -4.97 9.07
C LYS A 144 -7.11 -3.85 10.09
N ASN A 145 -7.75 -2.73 9.73
CA ASN A 145 -8.05 -1.61 10.63
C ASN A 145 -6.82 -0.98 11.31
N GLY A 146 -5.67 -0.91 10.62
CA GLY A 146 -4.44 -0.31 11.12
C GLY A 146 -3.56 0.21 9.99
N PRO A 147 -2.53 1.02 10.32
CA PRO A 147 -1.55 1.47 9.33
C PRO A 147 -0.73 0.30 8.77
N CYS A 148 -0.16 0.44 7.57
CA CYS A 148 0.62 -0.62 6.92
C CYS A 148 1.75 -1.18 7.80
N MET A 149 2.43 -0.32 8.56
CA MET A 149 3.53 -0.70 9.44
C MET A 149 3.11 -1.65 10.59
N ALA A 150 1.82 -1.74 10.89
CA ALA A 150 1.31 -2.71 11.86
C ALA A 150 1.57 -4.16 11.42
N GLY A 151 1.71 -4.42 10.10
CA GLY A 151 2.13 -5.72 9.58
C GLY A 151 3.58 -6.10 9.90
N LEU A 152 4.37 -5.15 10.43
CA LEU A 152 5.78 -5.32 10.79
C LEU A 152 6.03 -5.14 12.30
N GLY A 153 5.02 -5.37 13.14
CA GLY A 153 5.14 -5.24 14.60
C GLY A 153 5.15 -3.80 15.12
N LEU A 154 4.97 -2.79 14.27
CA LEU A 154 4.92 -1.38 14.67
C LEU A 154 3.47 -0.93 14.88
N GLY A 155 2.91 -1.29 16.04
CA GLY A 155 1.50 -1.02 16.39
C GLY A 155 0.55 -2.18 16.07
N GLY A 156 1.08 -3.32 15.63
CA GLY A 156 0.39 -4.60 15.56
C GLY A 156 1.22 -5.70 16.24
N GLU A 157 0.60 -6.83 16.54
CA GLU A 157 1.30 -8.01 17.08
C GLU A 157 2.26 -8.60 16.04
N GLY A 158 3.40 -9.14 16.50
CA GLY A 158 4.43 -9.75 15.65
C GLY A 158 5.82 -9.15 15.87
N PHE A 159 6.80 -9.62 15.08
CA PHE A 159 8.17 -9.11 15.12
C PHE A 159 8.47 -8.21 13.91
N LEU A 160 9.46 -7.34 14.06
CA LEU A 160 9.93 -6.43 13.01
C LEU A 160 10.94 -7.10 12.10
N SER A 161 10.77 -6.92 10.78
CA SER A 161 11.81 -7.12 9.76
C SER A 161 11.61 -6.12 8.63
N TYR A 162 12.70 -5.72 7.99
CA TYR A 162 12.69 -4.89 6.76
C TYR A 162 12.89 -5.72 5.49
N SER A 163 12.94 -7.05 5.62
CA SER A 163 12.99 -7.97 4.48
C SER A 163 11.75 -8.84 4.49
N ILE A 164 10.90 -8.65 3.49
CA ILE A 164 9.67 -9.40 3.27
C ILE A 164 9.90 -10.27 2.02
N ALA A 165 10.09 -11.56 2.22
CA ALA A 165 10.42 -12.52 1.18
C ALA A 165 9.13 -13.09 0.54
N THR A 166 8.47 -12.25 -0.26
CA THR A 166 7.22 -12.63 -0.94
C THR A 166 7.42 -13.66 -2.06
N PRO A 167 8.34 -13.48 -3.04
CA PRO A 167 8.44 -14.42 -4.16
C PRO A 167 8.89 -15.83 -3.77
N THR A 168 9.68 -15.96 -2.71
CA THR A 168 10.23 -17.23 -2.21
C THR A 168 9.41 -17.84 -1.08
N GLY A 169 8.47 -17.08 -0.49
CA GLY A 169 7.44 -17.58 0.42
C GLY A 169 7.82 -17.65 1.90
N GLU A 170 8.99 -17.16 2.31
CA GLU A 170 9.38 -17.12 3.73
C GLU A 170 8.68 -16.03 4.53
N GLY A 171 8.05 -15.06 3.84
CA GLY A 171 7.29 -13.99 4.46
C GLY A 171 8.17 -12.98 5.19
N VAL A 172 7.76 -12.53 6.37
CA VAL A 172 8.56 -11.61 7.20
C VAL A 172 9.78 -12.38 7.73
N THR A 173 10.97 -12.06 7.24
CA THR A 173 12.16 -12.86 7.54
C THR A 173 12.58 -12.75 9.00
N SER A 174 13.07 -13.85 9.55
CA SER A 174 13.58 -13.95 10.92
C SER A 174 14.97 -14.58 10.92
N PRO A 175 15.69 -14.64 12.05
CA PRO A 175 16.94 -15.39 12.13
C PRO A 175 16.81 -16.85 11.63
N MET A 176 15.65 -17.49 11.83
CA MET A 176 15.40 -18.86 11.37
C MET A 176 15.43 -18.99 9.84
N THR A 177 15.01 -17.95 9.12
CA THR A 177 15.02 -17.89 7.65
C THR A 177 16.43 -18.08 7.07
N PHE A 178 17.46 -17.68 7.82
CA PHE A 178 18.85 -17.72 7.37
C PHE A 178 19.64 -18.91 7.95
N THR A 179 18.94 -19.95 8.41
CA THR A 179 19.56 -21.15 8.97
C THR A 179 19.20 -22.41 8.21
N ARG A 180 20.09 -23.41 8.25
CA ARG A 180 19.81 -24.74 7.69
C ARG A 180 19.22 -25.63 8.77
N SER A 181 18.02 -26.15 8.56
CA SER A 181 17.46 -27.20 9.43
C SER A 181 18.30 -28.48 9.28
N ARG A 182 18.76 -29.04 10.39
CA ARG A 182 19.55 -30.27 10.43
C ARG A 182 18.83 -31.31 11.27
N ARG A 183 18.60 -32.49 10.69
CA ARG A 183 18.11 -33.66 11.42
C ARG A 183 19.29 -34.52 11.84
N CYS A 184 19.35 -34.88 13.12
CA CYS A 184 20.32 -35.82 13.66
C CYS A 184 19.54 -36.97 14.31
N THR A 185 19.86 -38.20 13.93
CA THR A 185 19.22 -39.40 14.45
C THR A 185 20.28 -40.24 15.13
N LEU A 186 20.06 -40.58 16.40
CA LEU A 186 20.82 -41.61 17.09
C LEU A 186 20.02 -42.92 17.00
N VAL A 187 20.60 -43.91 16.33
CA VAL A 187 19.98 -45.23 16.13
C VAL A 187 20.36 -46.12 17.30
N ASP A 188 19.40 -46.92 17.78
CA ASP A 188 19.52 -47.90 18.87
C ASP A 188 19.78 -47.36 20.29
N ASP A 189 20.21 -46.10 20.44
CA ASP A 189 20.53 -45.46 21.73
C ASP A 189 19.60 -44.28 22.11
N LEU A 190 19.69 -43.81 23.36
CA LEU A 190 18.93 -42.70 23.97
C LEU A 190 17.39 -42.84 23.92
N ARG A 191 16.87 -44.06 23.83
CA ARG A 191 15.46 -44.38 24.13
C ARG A 191 15.31 -44.74 25.61
N ILE A 192 14.91 -43.77 26.45
CA ILE A 192 14.90 -43.88 27.94
C ILE A 192 13.54 -44.27 28.56
N ILE A 193 12.71 -45.01 27.84
CA ILE A 193 11.39 -45.49 28.31
C ILE A 193 11.51 -46.94 28.77
#